data_AF-A0A521SB85-F1
#
_entry.id   AF-A0A521SB85-F1
#
_cell.length_a   1.000
_cell.length_b   1.000
_cell.length_c   1.000
_cell.angle_alpha   90.00
_cell.angle_beta   90.00
_cell.angle_gamma   90.00
#
_symmetry.space_group_name_H-M   'P 1'
#
loop_
_entity.id
_entity.type
_entity.pdbx_description
1 polymer ?
#
loop_
_entity_poly.entity_id
_entity_poly.type
_entity_poly.pdbx_seq_one_letter_code
_entity_poly.pdbx_strand_id
1 'polypeptide(L)'
;MQTIPDMLREGRAIWGDQKLTLGQIIVRLGVGVGDLCRYERNAEKDASSHSPDELKKEMGNVIFSMIRWCDDLGYDPEECVRLAIESQKRFAAQNTRR
;
A
#
# COMPACT_ATOMS: atom_id res chain seq x y z
N MET A 1 4.78 17.37 6.89
CA MET A 1 4.13 16.51 5.89
C MET A 1 5.21 15.61 5.32
N GLN A 2 5.07 14.28 5.38
CA GLN A 2 6.08 13.39 4.78
C GLN A 2 5.94 13.38 3.26
N THR A 3 7.06 13.39 2.54
CA THR A 3 7.11 13.26 1.08
C THR A 3 7.37 11.80 0.65
N ILE A 4 7.17 11.46 -0.63
CA ILE A 4 7.55 10.14 -1.16
C ILE A 4 9.05 9.86 -0.97
N PRO A 5 9.97 10.79 -1.27
CA PRO A 5 11.39 10.60 -0.96
C PRO A 5 11.67 10.34 0.52
N ASP A 6 10.97 11.02 1.44
CA ASP A 6 11.11 10.76 2.88
C ASP A 6 10.65 9.34 3.24
N MET A 7 9.51 8.91 2.69
CA MET A 7 8.97 7.58 2.92
C MET A 7 9.88 6.48 2.37
N LEU A 8 10.51 6.69 1.22
CA LEU A 8 11.49 5.75 0.67
C LEU A 8 12.71 5.64 1.57
N ARG A 9 13.26 6.78 2.02
CA ARG A 9 14.41 6.80 2.93
C ARG A 9 14.09 6.10 4.26
N GLU A 10 12.94 6.38 4.84
CA GLU A 10 12.47 5.73 6.08
C GLU A 10 12.26 4.23 5.87
N GLY A 11 11.67 3.83 4.74
CA GLY A 11 11.46 2.44 4.38
C GLY A 11 12.77 1.65 4.27
N ARG A 12 13.83 2.28 3.71
CA ARG A 12 15.18 1.70 3.66
C ARG A 12 15.81 1.61 5.04
N ALA A 13 15.62 2.61 5.89
CA ALA A 13 16.13 2.58 7.27
C ALA A 13 15.50 1.44 8.10
N ILE A 14 14.21 1.14 7.90
CA ILE A 14 13.49 0.09 8.62
C ILE A 14 13.82 -1.32 8.07
N TRP A 15 13.78 -1.49 6.75
CA TRP A 15 13.81 -2.81 6.10
C TRP A 15 15.15 -3.17 5.45
N GLY A 16 16.08 -2.23 5.39
CA GLY A 16 17.37 -2.35 4.71
C GLY A 16 17.29 -2.15 3.19
N ASP A 17 18.45 -2.31 2.56
CA ASP A 17 18.66 -2.04 1.13
C ASP A 17 18.29 -3.20 0.20
N GLN A 18 17.93 -4.36 0.76
CA GLN A 18 17.54 -5.52 -0.04
C GLN A 18 16.23 -5.22 -0.80
N LYS A 19 16.32 -5.20 -2.13
CA LYS A 19 15.15 -5.05 -3.01
C LYS A 19 14.41 -6.38 -3.16
N LEU A 20 13.09 -6.32 -3.11
CA LEU A 20 12.21 -7.47 -3.32
C LEU A 20 11.87 -7.65 -4.79
N THR A 21 11.72 -8.91 -5.20
CA THR A 21 11.13 -9.24 -6.51
C THR A 21 9.61 -9.10 -6.48
N LEU A 22 8.98 -9.01 -7.65
CA LEU A 22 7.52 -8.93 -7.77
C LEU A 22 6.82 -10.10 -7.04
N GLY A 23 7.33 -11.33 -7.16
CA GLY A 23 6.75 -12.49 -6.46
C GLY A 23 6.82 -12.35 -4.94
N GLN A 24 7.93 -11.84 -4.41
CA GLN A 24 8.10 -11.58 -2.98
C GLN A 24 7.20 -10.45 -2.47
N ILE A 25 6.94 -9.45 -3.31
CA ILE A 25 6.02 -8.34 -3.03
C ILE A 25 4.58 -8.86 -2.96
N ILE A 26 4.14 -9.66 -3.92
CA ILE A 26 2.78 -10.22 -3.97
C ILE A 26 2.46 -11.01 -2.69
N VAL A 27 3.39 -11.83 -2.20
CA VAL A 27 3.21 -12.58 -0.94
C VAL A 27 2.99 -11.63 0.24
N ARG A 28 3.74 -10.53 0.33
CA ARG A 28 3.63 -9.55 1.43
C ARG A 28 2.39 -8.67 1.31
N LEU A 29 1.97 -8.33 0.10
CA LEU A 29 0.70 -7.65 -0.14
C LEU A 29 -0.47 -8.49 0.39
N GLY A 30 -0.42 -9.81 0.23
CA GLY A 30 -1.39 -10.73 0.80
C GLY A 30 -1.52 -10.64 2.32
N VAL A 31 -0.43 -10.32 3.03
CA VAL A 31 -0.47 -10.10 4.49
C VAL A 31 -1.24 -8.82 4.80
N GLY A 32 -0.84 -7.67 4.23
CA GLY A 32 -1.50 -6.39 4.53
C GLY A 32 -2.98 -6.36 4.11
N VAL A 33 -3.33 -6.94 2.96
CA VAL A 33 -4.74 -7.11 2.57
C VAL A 33 -5.46 -8.07 3.52
N GLY A 34 -4.79 -9.15 3.94
CA GLY A 34 -5.32 -10.08 4.94
C GLY A 34 -5.62 -9.40 6.29
N ASP A 35 -4.80 -8.45 6.71
CA ASP A 35 -4.99 -7.66 7.92
C ASP A 35 -6.23 -6.77 7.81
N LEU A 36 -6.40 -6.07 6.68
CA LEU A 36 -7.61 -5.31 6.38
C LEU A 36 -8.87 -6.20 6.33
N CYS A 37 -8.80 -7.37 5.69
CA CYS A 37 -9.92 -8.31 5.67
C CYS A 37 -10.28 -8.84 7.05
N ARG A 38 -9.29 -9.06 7.93
CA ARG A 38 -9.54 -9.47 9.33
C ARG A 38 -10.16 -8.35 10.13
N TYR A 39 -9.70 -7.11 9.94
CA TYR A 39 -10.30 -5.92 10.54
C TYR A 39 -11.77 -5.82 10.15
N GLU A 40 -12.09 -5.80 8.85
CA GLU A 40 -13.45 -5.61 8.33
C GLU A 40 -14.44 -6.66 8.87
N ARG A 41 -14.03 -7.93 8.95
CA ARG A 41 -14.90 -9.01 9.47
C ARG A 41 -14.96 -9.07 10.99
N ASN A 42 -14.33 -8.13 11.70
CA ASN A 42 -14.20 -8.09 13.15
C ASN A 42 -13.77 -9.44 13.73
N ALA A 43 -12.67 -10.00 13.22
CA ALA A 43 -12.19 -11.31 13.64
C ALA A 43 -11.97 -11.36 15.17
N GLU A 44 -12.44 -12.41 15.85
CA GLU A 44 -12.39 -12.52 17.32
C GLU A 44 -10.98 -12.30 17.91
N LYS A 45 -9.95 -12.77 17.21
CA LYS A 45 -8.54 -12.59 17.57
C LYS A 45 -8.13 -11.11 17.71
N ASP A 46 -8.76 -10.23 16.93
CA ASP A 46 -8.42 -8.82 16.78
C ASP A 46 -9.55 -7.91 17.33
N ALA A 47 -10.56 -8.48 18.01
CA ALA A 47 -11.72 -7.76 18.52
C ALA A 47 -11.37 -6.67 19.54
N SER A 48 -10.27 -6.86 20.29
CA SER A 48 -9.77 -5.87 21.26
C SER A 48 -9.09 -4.66 20.63
N SER A 49 -8.71 -4.75 19.35
CA SER A 49 -8.01 -3.70 18.60
C SER A 49 -8.86 -3.11 17.48
N HIS A 50 -10.14 -3.48 17.36
CA HIS A 50 -11.05 -2.98 16.32
C HIS A 50 -11.42 -1.50 16.57
N SER A 51 -10.55 -0.60 16.11
CA SER A 51 -10.68 0.84 16.27
C SER A 51 -10.36 1.57 14.97
N PRO A 52 -10.92 2.79 14.76
CA PRO A 52 -10.58 3.60 13.60
C PRO A 52 -9.09 3.88 13.44
N ASP A 53 -8.33 3.95 14.55
CA ASP A 53 -6.89 4.19 14.50
C ASP A 53 -6.11 2.95 14.05
N GLU A 54 -6.57 1.75 14.40
CA GLU A 54 -6.03 0.50 13.89
C GLU A 54 -6.26 0.37 12.38
N LEU A 55 -7.46 0.70 11.90
CA LEU A 55 -7.73 0.72 10.46
C LEU A 55 -6.82 1.71 9.72
N LYS A 56 -6.66 2.93 10.24
CA LYS A 56 -5.73 3.93 9.67
C LYS A 56 -4.31 3.38 9.59
N LYS A 57 -3.84 2.72 10.66
CA LYS A 57 -2.52 2.10 10.72
C LYS A 57 -2.36 1.01 9.64
N GLU A 58 -3.33 0.11 9.50
CA GLU A 58 -3.24 -0.95 8.48
C GLU A 58 -3.34 -0.42 7.04
N MET A 59 -4.18 0.59 6.79
CA MET A 59 -4.17 1.30 5.51
C MET A 59 -2.81 1.97 5.25
N GLY A 60 -2.23 2.60 6.28
CA GLY A 60 -0.91 3.20 6.23
C GLY A 60 0.18 2.18 5.91
N ASN A 61 0.13 0.98 6.51
CA ASN A 61 1.06 -0.11 6.24
C ASN A 61 1.05 -0.52 4.76
N VAL A 62 -0.14 -0.64 4.16
CA VAL A 62 -0.28 -0.96 2.73
C VAL A 62 0.29 0.17 1.87
N ILE A 63 -0.08 1.43 2.13
CA ILE A 63 0.38 2.58 1.35
C ILE A 63 1.91 2.70 1.41
N PHE A 64 2.48 2.69 2.62
CA PHE A 64 3.91 2.83 2.85
C PHE A 64 4.71 1.68 2.22
N SER A 65 4.20 0.45 2.34
CA SER A 65 4.84 -0.71 1.72
C SER A 65 4.81 -0.63 0.19
N MET A 66 3.69 -0.22 -0.40
CA MET A 66 3.57 -0.09 -1.86
C MET A 66 4.54 0.96 -2.43
N ILE A 67 4.74 2.08 -1.74
CA ILE A 67 5.73 3.10 -2.14
C ILE A 67 7.14 2.49 -2.17
N ARG A 68 7.54 1.78 -1.12
CA ARG A 68 8.84 1.08 -1.07
C ARG A 68 8.97 0.01 -2.16
N TRP A 69 7.89 -0.73 -2.42
CA TRP A 69 7.88 -1.81 -3.41
C TRP A 69 7.95 -1.31 -4.85
N CYS A 70 7.40 -0.13 -5.15
CA CYS A 70 7.66 0.55 -6.43
C CYS A 70 9.17 0.75 -6.64
N ASP A 71 9.88 1.30 -5.65
CA ASP A 71 11.33 1.50 -5.73
C ASP A 71 12.13 0.17 -5.72
N ASP A 72 11.66 -0.86 -5.03
CA ASP A 72 12.24 -2.21 -5.09
C ASP A 72 12.23 -2.76 -6.53
N LEU A 73 11.18 -2.46 -7.31
CA LEU A 73 11.06 -2.85 -8.71
C LEU A 73 11.74 -1.88 -9.69
N GLY A 74 12.34 -0.79 -9.18
CA GLY A 74 13.02 0.22 -9.99
C GLY A 74 12.08 1.24 -10.64
N TYR A 75 10.87 1.41 -10.11
CA TYR A 75 9.91 2.40 -10.60
C TYR A 75 9.84 3.63 -9.69
N ASP A 76 9.57 4.79 -10.27
CA ASP A 76 9.25 6.00 -9.53
C ASP A 76 7.79 5.95 -9.03
N PRO A 77 7.54 5.97 -7.71
CA PRO A 77 6.18 5.94 -7.18
C PRO A 77 5.32 7.13 -7.64
N GLU A 78 5.90 8.32 -7.85
CA GLU A 78 5.16 9.50 -8.33
C GLU A 78 4.66 9.29 -9.75
N GLU A 79 5.52 8.76 -10.63
CA GLU A 79 5.14 8.38 -11.98
C GLU A 79 4.04 7.29 -11.98
N CYS A 80 4.19 6.25 -11.16
CA CYS A 80 3.18 5.20 -11.03
C CYS A 80 1.80 5.77 -10.65
N VAL A 81 1.75 6.69 -9.67
CA VAL A 81 0.50 7.33 -9.24
C VAL A 81 -0.10 8.18 -10.35
N ARG A 82 0.72 8.95 -11.08
CA ARG A 82 0.26 9.75 -12.22
C ARG A 82 -0.40 8.87 -13.29
N LEU A 83 0.26 7.78 -13.69
CA LEU A 83 -0.27 6.81 -14.65
C LEU A 83 -1.57 6.17 -14.16
N ALA A 84 -1.66 5.84 -12.87
CA ALA A 84 -2.87 5.29 -12.28
C ALA A 84 -4.04 6.30 -12.31
N ILE A 85 -3.80 7.58 -11.99
CA ILE A 85 -4.82 8.64 -12.04
C ILE A 85 -5.35 8.81 -13.47
N GLU A 86 -4.46 8.88 -14.47
CA GLU A 86 -4.84 8.96 -15.88
C GLU A 86 -5.68 7.75 -16.31
N SER A 87 -5.28 6.55 -15.90
CA SER A 87 -6.02 5.32 -16.16
C SER A 87 -7.42 5.35 -15.54
N GLN A 88 -7.54 5.75 -14.27
CA GLN A 88 -8.82 5.83 -13.57
C GLN A 88 -9.75 6.89 -14.16
N LYS A 89 -9.22 8.06 -14.55
CA LYS A 89 -9.96 9.13 -15.24
C LYS A 89 -10.53 8.63 -16.57
N ARG A 90 -9.71 7.96 -17.38
CA ARG A 90 -10.16 7.36 -18.65
C ARG A 90 -11.25 6.33 -18.42
N PHE A 91 -11.09 5.43 -17.45
CA PHE A 91 -12.11 4.45 -17.13
C PHE A 91 -13.42 5.13 -16.72
N ALA A 92 -13.38 6.13 -15.85
CA ALA A 92 -14.58 6.84 -15.37
C ALA A 92 -15.33 7.54 -16.53
N ALA A 93 -14.60 8.16 -17.46
CA ALA A 93 -15.20 8.79 -18.64
C ALA A 93 -15.87 7.77 -19.58
N GLN A 94 -15.31 6.55 -19.68
CA GLN A 94 -15.82 5.48 -20.54
C GLN A 94 -16.97 4.68 -19.90
N ASN A 95 -17.11 4.72 -18.57
CA ASN A 95 -18.07 3.92 -17.81
C ASN A 95 -19.01 4.83 -17.02
N THR A 96 -20.02 5.37 -17.70
CA THR A 96 -21.01 6.31 -17.14
C THR A 96 -22.00 5.71 -16.14
N ARG A 97 -21.94 4.39 -15.89
CA ARG A 97 -22.74 3.68 -14.88
C ARG A 97 -21.98 3.37 -13.58
N ARG A 98 -20.82 4.00 -13.36
CA ARG A 98 -20.15 3.98 -12.05
C ARG A 98 -20.95 4.76 -11.01
#